data_AF-A0A1G9Q4G6-F1
#
_entry.id   AF-A0A1G9Q4G6-F1
#
_cell.length_a   1.000
_cell.length_b   1.000
_cell.length_c   1.000
_cell.angle_alpha   90.00
_cell.angle_beta   90.00
_cell.angle_gamma   90.00
#
_symmetry.space_group_name_H-M   'P 1'
#
loop_
_entity.id
_entity.type
_entity.pdbx_description
1 polymer ?
#
loop_
_entity_poly.entity_id
_entity_poly.type
_entity_poly.pdbx_seq_one_letter_code
_entity_poly.pdbx_strand_id
1 'polypeptide(L)'
;MNIDQGHAPVQGVPTSGKLVRLAAMASTMAAELRYVELNQGARARMLRLHHQLIDELADLLRPELHAELTALRMRLDNQVAPPTTAELRIAHAQLKGWLESVMADTGRQLNASAASIDLPGHRKTTIDRRPWRAGRDAAAASSADHPHAAQSRGTRAPGAPTRTR
;
A
#
# COMPACT_ATOMS: atom_id res chain seq x y z
N MET A 1 -23.47 4.83 -41.42
CA MET A 1 -22.10 4.32 -41.25
C MET A 1 -21.48 5.12 -40.12
N ASN A 2 -21.22 4.45 -39.00
CA ASN A 2 -20.82 5.02 -37.71
C ASN A 2 -19.30 5.17 -37.64
N ILE A 3 -18.78 6.34 -37.28
CA ILE A 3 -17.56 6.54 -36.48
C ILE A 3 -17.51 8.00 -36.01
N ASP A 4 -18.37 8.32 -35.04
CA ASP A 4 -18.02 9.31 -34.02
C ASP A 4 -16.97 8.63 -33.13
N GLN A 5 -15.70 8.93 -33.37
CA GLN A 5 -14.62 8.56 -32.46
C GLN A 5 -14.46 9.70 -31.47
N GLY A 6 -15.36 9.77 -30.50
CA GLY A 6 -15.14 10.50 -29.25
C GLY A 6 -13.82 10.03 -28.64
N HIS A 7 -12.79 10.86 -28.76
CA HIS A 7 -11.61 10.77 -27.90
C HIS A 7 -12.08 11.16 -26.51
N ALA A 8 -12.65 10.19 -25.78
CA ALA A 8 -12.95 10.35 -24.38
C ALA A 8 -11.65 10.87 -23.72
N PRO A 9 -11.70 11.99 -22.97
CA PRO A 9 -10.55 12.39 -22.19
C PRO A 9 -10.19 11.18 -21.34
N VAL A 10 -8.96 10.68 -21.47
CA VAL A 10 -8.40 9.68 -20.57
C VAL A 10 -8.60 10.21 -19.16
N GLN A 11 -9.68 9.75 -18.53
CA GLN A 11 -10.07 10.19 -17.21
C GLN A 11 -8.92 9.87 -16.27
N GLY A 12 -8.54 10.88 -15.50
CA GLY A 12 -7.25 11.03 -14.86
C GLY A 12 -6.65 9.72 -14.36
N VAL A 13 -5.49 9.37 -14.90
CA VAL A 13 -4.49 8.69 -14.08
C VAL A 13 -4.38 9.55 -12.82
N PRO A 14 -4.66 9.01 -11.62
CA PRO A 14 -4.58 9.81 -10.42
C PRO A 14 -3.17 10.41 -10.37
N THR A 15 -3.08 11.70 -10.06
CA THR A 15 -1.82 12.47 -9.98
C THR A 15 -0.76 11.75 -9.12
N SER A 16 -1.19 10.85 -8.23
CA SER A 16 -0.35 9.90 -7.48
C SER A 16 0.48 8.94 -8.34
N GLY A 17 -0.01 8.46 -9.49
CA GLY A 17 0.70 7.45 -10.29
C GLY A 17 1.99 7.95 -10.92
N LYS A 18 2.06 9.23 -11.27
CA LYS A 18 3.31 9.86 -11.74
C LYS A 18 4.24 10.18 -10.57
N LEU A 19 3.71 10.74 -9.48
CA LEU A 19 4.46 11.04 -8.27
C LEU A 19 5.17 9.80 -7.70
N VAL A 20 4.47 8.68 -7.58
CA VAL A 20 5.02 7.41 -7.08
C VAL A 20 6.15 6.91 -7.98
N ARG A 21 6.00 7.02 -9.31
CA ARG A 21 7.07 6.63 -10.25
C ARG A 21 8.31 7.51 -10.13
N LEU A 22 8.14 8.83 -10.01
CA LEU A 22 9.25 9.76 -9.81
C LEU A 22 9.94 9.54 -8.46
N ALA A 23 9.19 9.23 -7.40
CA ALA A 23 9.75 8.90 -6.09
C ALA A 23 10.56 7.59 -6.11
N ALA A 24 10.08 6.57 -6.82
CA ALA A 24 10.84 5.34 -7.04
C ALA A 24 12.12 5.61 -7.82
N MET A 25 12.06 6.40 -8.90
CA MET A 25 13.23 6.80 -9.69
C MET A 25 14.26 7.55 -8.83
N ALA A 26 13.83 8.53 -8.05
CA ALA A 26 14.68 9.27 -7.13
C ALA A 26 15.37 8.35 -6.11
N SER A 27 14.64 7.36 -5.61
CA SER A 27 15.15 6.38 -4.64
C SER A 27 16.22 5.47 -5.26
N THR A 28 15.97 4.94 -6.46
CA THR A 28 16.95 4.14 -7.21
C THR A 28 18.20 4.97 -7.50
N MET A 29 18.05 6.20 -8.01
CA MET A 29 19.18 7.09 -8.28
C MET A 29 20.02 7.37 -7.02
N ALA A 30 19.36 7.65 -5.88
CA ALA A 30 20.03 7.87 -4.61
C ALA A 30 20.81 6.63 -4.14
N ALA A 31 20.28 5.43 -4.38
CA ALA A 31 20.95 4.17 -4.05
C ALA A 31 22.18 3.93 -4.95
N GLU A 32 22.04 4.10 -6.26
CA GLU A 32 23.13 3.92 -7.22
C GLU A 32 24.30 4.88 -6.99
N LEU A 33 24.01 6.15 -6.68
CA LEU A 33 25.04 7.15 -6.39
C LEU A 33 25.94 6.79 -5.19
N ARG A 34 25.55 5.83 -4.34
CA ARG A 34 26.40 5.32 -3.26
C ARG A 34 27.60 4.51 -3.75
N TYR A 35 27.49 3.90 -4.92
CA TYR A 35 28.47 2.94 -5.43
C TYR A 35 29.20 3.43 -6.68
N VAL A 36 28.77 4.55 -7.26
CA VAL A 36 29.33 5.10 -8.51
C VAL A 36 30.15 6.36 -8.22
N GLU A 37 31.35 6.42 -8.81
CA GLU A 37 32.15 7.64 -8.89
C GLU A 37 31.91 8.35 -10.22
N LEU A 38 31.58 9.64 -10.17
CA LEU A 38 31.20 10.43 -11.34
C LEU A 38 32.31 11.39 -11.78
N ASN A 39 32.62 11.37 -13.07
CA ASN A 39 33.44 12.41 -13.69
C ASN A 39 32.66 13.74 -13.80
N GLN A 40 33.35 14.84 -14.10
CA GLN A 40 32.77 16.18 -14.12
C GLN A 40 31.56 16.31 -15.06
N GLY A 41 31.63 15.72 -16.27
CA GLY A 41 30.53 15.76 -17.23
C GLY A 41 29.29 15.00 -16.74
N ALA A 42 29.49 13.85 -16.10
CA ALA A 42 28.43 13.06 -15.49
C ALA A 42 27.79 13.79 -14.29
N ARG A 43 28.59 14.47 -13.46
CA ARG A 43 28.08 15.31 -12.36
C ARG A 43 27.22 16.47 -12.86
N ALA A 44 27.66 17.16 -13.92
CA ALA A 44 26.87 18.22 -14.54
C ALA A 44 25.54 17.70 -15.11
N ARG A 45 25.53 16.51 -15.71
CA ARG A 45 24.29 15.87 -16.19
C ARG A 45 23.38 15.47 -15.03
N MET A 46 23.95 14.90 -13.96
CA MET A 46 23.19 14.50 -12.77
C MET A 46 22.55 15.70 -12.08
N LEU A 47 23.25 16.83 -11.99
CA LEU A 47 22.68 18.08 -11.48
C LEU A 47 21.46 18.52 -12.29
N ARG A 48 21.53 18.48 -13.63
CA ARG A 48 20.37 18.82 -14.48
C ARG A 48 19.20 17.88 -14.25
N LEU A 49 19.45 16.57 -14.16
CA LEU A 49 18.41 15.57 -13.86
C LEU A 49 17.77 15.82 -12.49
N HIS A 50 18.57 16.21 -11.50
CA HIS A 50 18.06 16.57 -10.17
C HIS A 50 17.10 17.77 -10.24
N HIS A 51 17.45 18.82 -10.99
CA HIS A 51 16.58 19.99 -11.16
C HIS A 51 15.29 19.64 -11.90
N GLN A 52 15.40 18.88 -13.01
CA GLN A 52 14.24 18.43 -13.77
C GLN A 52 13.29 17.59 -12.91
N LEU A 53 13.83 16.71 -12.07
CA LEU A 53 13.04 15.92 -11.13
C LEU A 53 12.32 16.81 -10.11
N ILE A 54 12.98 17.82 -9.54
CA ILE A 54 12.34 18.75 -8.60
C ILE A 54 11.22 19.53 -9.28
N ASP A 55 11.46 20.04 -10.48
CA ASP A 55 10.46 20.83 -11.23
C ASP A 55 9.24 19.95 -11.57
N GLU A 56 9.47 18.71 -12.00
CA GLU A 56 8.41 17.76 -12.30
C GLU A 56 7.64 17.30 -11.06
N LEU A 57 8.29 17.26 -9.89
CA LEU A 57 7.62 17.01 -8.61
C LEU A 57 6.77 18.21 -8.18
N ALA A 58 7.22 19.44 -8.40
CA ALA A 58 6.48 20.64 -8.07
C ALA A 58 5.14 20.69 -8.84
N ASP A 59 5.14 20.32 -10.13
CA ASP A 59 3.93 20.26 -10.97
C ASP A 59 2.87 19.27 -10.45
N LEU A 60 3.28 18.30 -9.63
CA LEU A 60 2.40 17.23 -9.11
C LEU A 60 1.97 17.45 -7.66
N LEU A 61 2.64 18.36 -6.96
CA LEU A 61 2.44 18.59 -5.54
C LEU A 61 1.70 19.90 -5.29
N ARG A 62 1.04 19.96 -4.13
CA ARG A 62 0.32 21.15 -3.70
C ARG A 62 1.29 22.33 -3.53
N PRO A 63 0.86 23.57 -3.82
CA PRO A 63 1.73 24.74 -3.85
C PRO A 63 2.41 25.05 -2.51
N GLU A 64 1.85 24.60 -1.38
CA GLU A 64 2.46 24.81 -0.06
C GLU A 64 3.83 24.09 0.07
N LEU A 65 4.05 23.01 -0.70
CA LEU A 65 5.29 22.24 -0.68
C LEU A 65 6.36 22.79 -1.63
N HIS A 66 6.02 23.75 -2.49
CA HIS A 66 6.95 24.27 -3.50
C HIS A 66 8.14 25.01 -2.87
N ALA A 67 7.90 25.72 -1.77
CA ALA A 67 8.96 26.42 -1.03
C ALA A 67 9.99 25.42 -0.46
N GLU A 68 9.52 24.29 0.06
CA GLU A 68 10.38 23.22 0.57
C GLU A 68 11.21 22.58 -0.55
N LEU A 69 10.59 22.28 -1.69
CA LEU A 69 11.29 21.77 -2.88
C LEU A 69 12.34 22.76 -3.41
N THR A 70 12.01 24.05 -3.44
CA THR A 70 12.93 25.11 -3.86
C THR A 70 14.15 25.16 -2.93
N ALA A 71 13.94 25.02 -1.62
CA ALA A 71 15.03 24.99 -0.66
C ALA A 71 15.95 23.75 -0.83
N LEU A 72 15.42 22.62 -1.32
CA LEU A 72 16.24 21.45 -1.68
C LEU A 72 17.11 21.74 -2.90
N ARG A 73 16.52 22.34 -3.94
CA ARG A 73 17.21 22.70 -5.20
C ARG A 73 18.36 23.67 -4.96
N MET A 74 18.13 24.74 -4.20
CA MET A 74 19.11 25.81 -3.96
C MET A 74 20.42 25.31 -3.31
N ARG A 75 20.41 24.14 -2.67
CA ARG A 75 21.62 23.55 -2.06
C ARG A 75 22.70 23.21 -3.09
N LEU A 76 22.35 23.05 -4.37
CA LEU A 76 23.29 22.73 -5.45
C LEU A 76 23.56 23.90 -6.42
N ASP A 77 22.76 24.97 -6.39
CA ASP A 77 22.79 26.05 -7.40
C ASP A 77 23.93 27.08 -7.21
N ASN A 78 24.51 27.19 -6.02
CA ASN A 78 25.43 28.29 -5.67
C ASN A 78 26.92 27.99 -5.92
N GLN A 79 27.25 27.27 -6.99
CA GLN A 79 28.62 26.77 -7.22
C GLN A 79 29.19 27.14 -8.60
N VAL A 80 30.48 27.51 -8.61
CA VAL A 80 31.23 27.86 -9.85
C VAL A 80 31.49 26.63 -10.73
N ALA A 81 31.43 25.44 -10.15
CA ALA A 81 31.65 24.16 -10.83
C ALA A 81 30.51 23.18 -10.49
N PRO A 82 30.31 22.10 -11.29
CA PRO A 82 29.35 21.06 -10.95
C PRO A 82 29.64 20.45 -9.57
N PRO A 83 28.61 20.20 -8.74
CA PRO A 83 28.77 19.60 -7.43
C PRO A 83 29.55 18.30 -7.48
N THR A 84 30.24 17.99 -6.40
CA THR A 84 30.96 16.73 -6.19
C THR A 84 29.99 15.54 -6.15
N THR A 85 30.51 14.33 -6.39
CA THR A 85 29.72 13.09 -6.29
C THR A 85 29.09 12.95 -4.90
N ALA A 86 29.81 13.36 -3.86
CA ALA A 86 29.34 13.34 -2.48
C ALA A 86 28.18 14.30 -2.24
N GLU A 87 28.25 15.54 -2.74
CA GLU A 87 27.15 16.51 -2.65
C GLU A 87 25.90 16.01 -3.38
N LEU A 88 26.06 15.46 -4.59
CA LEU A 88 24.94 14.88 -5.34
C LEU A 88 24.28 13.72 -4.58
N ARG A 89 25.08 12.85 -3.95
CA ARG A 89 24.58 11.73 -3.14
C ARG A 89 23.76 12.22 -1.95
N ILE A 90 24.26 13.24 -1.23
CA ILE A 90 23.56 13.83 -0.09
C ILE A 90 22.25 14.49 -0.54
N ALA A 91 22.27 15.27 -1.62
CA ALA A 91 21.07 15.95 -2.14
C ALA A 91 19.98 14.95 -2.57
N HIS A 92 20.35 13.87 -3.26
CA HIS A 92 19.40 12.83 -3.65
C HIS A 92 18.86 12.04 -2.46
N ALA A 93 19.70 11.74 -1.46
CA ALA A 93 19.24 11.10 -0.22
C ALA A 93 18.26 11.99 0.55
N GLN A 94 18.48 13.30 0.56
CA GLN A 94 17.57 14.26 1.19
C GLN A 94 16.24 14.33 0.45
N LEU A 95 16.26 14.43 -0.88
CA LEU A 95 15.05 14.41 -1.70
C LEU A 95 14.25 13.13 -1.48
N LYS A 96 14.92 11.97 -1.45
CA LYS A 96 14.30 10.68 -1.12
C LYS A 96 13.60 10.72 0.24
N GLY A 97 14.30 11.13 1.29
CA GLY A 97 13.73 11.17 2.64
C GLY A 97 12.54 12.12 2.76
N TRP A 98 12.61 13.27 2.07
CA TRP A 98 11.50 14.21 1.99
C TRP A 98 10.28 13.60 1.27
N LEU A 99 10.49 12.94 0.13
CA LEU A 99 9.43 12.25 -0.62
C LEU A 99 8.77 11.14 0.20
N GLU A 100 9.54 10.37 0.98
CA GLU A 100 9.01 9.34 1.88
C GLU A 100 8.08 9.95 2.94
N SER A 101 8.43 11.13 3.48
CA SER A 101 7.58 11.86 4.42
C SER A 101 6.27 12.33 3.76
N VAL A 102 6.35 12.94 2.56
CA VAL A 102 5.19 13.44 1.81
C VAL A 102 4.23 12.31 1.41
N MET A 103 4.77 11.17 0.96
CA MET A 103 3.96 10.00 0.61
C MET A 103 3.28 9.38 1.83
N ALA A 104 3.98 9.30 2.97
CA ALA A 104 3.39 8.82 4.21
C ALA A 104 2.24 9.73 4.68
N ASP A 105 2.39 11.05 4.53
CA ASP A 105 1.33 12.01 4.85
C ASP A 105 0.10 11.86 3.96
N THR A 106 0.32 11.77 2.64
CA THR A 106 -0.74 11.57 1.66
C THR A 106 -1.50 10.26 1.93
N GLY A 107 -0.78 9.18 2.24
CA GLY A 107 -1.37 7.88 2.58
C GLY A 107 -2.21 7.93 3.87
N ARG A 108 -1.73 8.63 4.91
CA ARG A 108 -2.50 8.84 6.15
C ARG A 108 -3.80 9.59 5.89
N GLN A 109 -3.78 10.65 5.09
CA GLN A 109 -4.96 11.45 4.78
C GLN A 109 -6.01 10.66 4.00
N LEU A 110 -5.58 9.83 3.03
CA LEU A 110 -6.47 8.95 2.28
C LEU A 110 -7.10 7.87 3.18
N ASN A 111 -6.32 7.24 4.06
CA ASN A 111 -6.83 6.21 4.96
C ASN A 111 -7.82 6.78 6.01
N ALA A 112 -7.56 7.98 6.53
CA ALA A 112 -8.47 8.67 7.45
C ALA A 112 -9.81 9.04 6.77
N SER A 113 -9.77 9.42 5.49
CA SER A 113 -10.96 9.74 4.70
C SER A 113 -11.80 8.49 4.41
N ALA A 114 -11.16 7.35 4.16
CA ALA A 114 -11.84 6.06 3.96
C ALA A 114 -12.53 5.54 5.25
N ALA A 115 -11.87 5.68 6.41
CA ALA A 115 -12.46 5.32 7.70
C ALA A 115 -13.70 6.16 8.07
N SER A 116 -13.84 7.35 7.48
CA SER A 116 -15.00 8.23 7.68
C SER A 116 -16.19 7.89 6.77
N ILE A 117 -15.99 7.09 5.71
CA ILE A 117 -17.02 6.74 4.72
C ILE A 117 -17.78 5.45 5.10
N ASP A 118 -17.25 4.62 6.00
CA ASP A 118 -17.92 3.39 6.44
C ASP A 118 -18.69 3.58 7.76
N LEU A 119 -19.91 4.15 7.68
CA LEU A 119 -20.95 3.87 8.69
C LEU A 119 -22.38 3.94 8.12
N PRO A 120 -22.92 2.82 7.59
CA PRO A 120 -24.35 2.61 7.46
C PRO A 120 -24.89 1.78 8.63
N GLY A 121 -25.55 2.47 9.57
CA GLY A 121 -26.51 1.98 10.55
C GLY A 121 -26.57 0.49 10.89
N HIS A 122 -25.79 0.07 11.89
CA HIS A 122 -26.17 -1.07 12.72
C HIS A 122 -27.38 -0.69 13.58
N ARG A 123 -28.58 -0.73 13.00
CA ARG A 123 -29.83 -0.77 13.76
C ARG A 123 -29.78 -2.03 14.60
N LYS A 124 -29.62 -1.87 15.92
CA LYS A 124 -29.94 -2.92 16.90
C LYS A 124 -31.43 -3.21 16.78
N THR A 125 -31.83 -4.12 15.89
CA THR A 125 -33.09 -4.85 16.06
C THR A 125 -32.92 -5.67 17.32
N THR A 126 -33.40 -5.14 18.43
CA THR A 126 -33.73 -5.92 19.62
C THR A 126 -34.62 -7.06 19.15
N ILE A 127 -34.04 -8.25 19.00
CA ILE A 127 -34.80 -9.49 18.87
C ILE A 127 -35.54 -9.63 20.20
N ASP A 128 -36.83 -9.34 20.16
CA ASP A 128 -37.77 -9.62 21.25
C ASP A 128 -37.76 -11.13 21.51
N ARG A 129 -36.98 -11.57 22.50
CA ARG A 129 -36.98 -12.95 22.98
C ARG A 129 -38.22 -13.16 23.85
N ARG A 130 -39.41 -13.15 23.25
CA ARG A 130 -40.58 -13.74 23.91
C ARG A 130 -40.37 -15.26 23.99
N PRO A 131 -40.44 -15.87 25.18
CA PRO A 131 -40.40 -17.32 25.26
C PRO A 131 -41.68 -17.90 24.65
N TRP A 132 -41.51 -18.74 23.63
CA TRP A 132 -42.56 -19.57 23.06
C TRP A 132 -43.17 -20.44 24.16
N ARG A 133 -44.45 -20.20 24.51
CA ARG A 133 -45.30 -21.17 25.20
C ARG A 133 -46.21 -21.80 24.16
N ALA A 134 -45.98 -23.07 23.84
CA ALA A 134 -47.02 -23.94 23.31
C ALA A 134 -47.33 -25.00 24.37
N GLY A 135 -48.59 -25.01 24.79
CA GLY A 135 -49.14 -25.99 25.71
C GLY A 135 -49.31 -27.36 25.06
N ARG A 136 -49.48 -28.32 25.97
CA ARG A 136 -50.03 -29.67 25.81
C ARG A 136 -51.16 -29.74 24.77
N ASP A 137 -51.23 -30.86 24.04
CA ASP A 137 -52.27 -31.87 24.25
C ASP A 137 -51.97 -33.21 23.54
N ALA A 138 -52.26 -34.31 24.27
CA ALA A 138 -52.66 -35.66 23.82
C ALA A 138 -51.73 -36.49 22.89
N ALA A 139 -51.60 -37.81 22.95
CA ALA A 139 -51.97 -38.88 23.88
C ALA A 139 -51.29 -40.18 23.36
N ALA A 140 -50.95 -41.08 24.27
CA ALA A 140 -50.87 -42.55 24.16
C ALA A 140 -50.40 -43.28 22.86
N ALA A 141 -49.34 -44.10 22.99
CA ALA A 141 -49.27 -45.54 22.61
C ALA A 141 -47.81 -46.04 22.78
N SER A 142 -47.51 -46.83 23.82
CA SER A 142 -47.27 -48.29 23.82
C SER A 142 -46.00 -48.82 23.12
N SER A 143 -45.02 -49.15 23.97
CA SER A 143 -44.36 -50.46 24.22
C SER A 143 -43.80 -51.34 23.09
N ALA A 144 -42.65 -51.96 23.45
CA ALA A 144 -41.90 -53.07 22.83
C ALA A 144 -41.15 -52.69 21.53
N ASP A 145 -39.90 -53.08 21.29
CA ASP A 145 -39.26 -54.38 21.54
C ASP A 145 -37.71 -54.25 21.38
N HIS A 146 -36.93 -55.13 22.02
CA HIS A 146 -35.50 -55.40 21.74
C HIS A 146 -35.45 -56.86 21.23
N PRO A 147 -34.56 -57.30 20.29
CA PRO A 147 -33.17 -57.58 20.70
C PRO A 147 -32.07 -57.70 19.60
N HIS A 148 -30.84 -57.91 20.11
CA HIS A 148 -29.79 -58.86 19.66
C HIS A 148 -28.64 -58.45 18.71
N ALA A 149 -27.47 -58.26 19.36
CA ALA A 149 -26.12 -58.79 19.08
C ALA A 149 -25.46 -58.68 17.68
N ALA A 150 -24.21 -58.19 17.63
CA ALA A 150 -22.98 -59.01 17.75
C ALA A 150 -21.71 -58.24 17.28
N GLN A 151 -20.69 -58.26 18.15
CA GLN A 151 -19.24 -58.47 17.90
C GLN A 151 -18.60 -57.89 16.63
N SER A 152 -17.51 -57.13 16.72
CA SER A 152 -16.18 -57.74 16.95
C SER A 152 -15.08 -56.71 17.28
N ARG A 153 -14.10 -57.18 18.06
CA ARG A 153 -12.92 -56.50 18.61
C ARG A 153 -11.77 -56.39 17.60
N GLY A 154 -10.82 -55.48 17.87
CA GLY A 154 -9.41 -55.59 17.48
C GLY A 154 -8.65 -54.26 17.50
N THR A 155 -8.35 -53.67 18.66
CA THR A 155 -7.01 -53.60 19.31
C THR A 155 -5.80 -53.08 18.50
N ARG A 156 -5.36 -51.87 18.90
CA ARG A 156 -4.00 -51.46 19.33
C ARG A 156 -2.91 -51.02 18.31
N ALA A 157 -2.76 -49.69 18.19
CA ALA A 157 -1.60 -48.82 18.57
C ALA A 157 -0.23 -48.92 17.80
N PRO A 158 0.75 -47.99 18.00
CA PRO A 158 1.34 -47.19 16.91
C PRO A 158 2.87 -47.38 16.72
N GLY A 159 3.42 -46.91 15.60
CA GLY A 159 4.88 -46.94 15.32
C GLY A 159 5.36 -45.67 14.59
N ALA A 160 6.40 -45.05 15.14
CA ALA A 160 7.05 -43.80 14.71
C ALA A 160 8.20 -44.06 13.69
N PRO A 161 8.90 -43.03 13.17
CA PRO A 161 9.54 -43.04 11.86
C PRO A 161 11.03 -43.43 11.85
N THR A 162 11.51 -43.87 10.68
CA THR A 162 12.94 -44.03 10.38
C THR A 162 13.34 -43.11 9.22
N ARG A 163 14.36 -42.27 9.43
CA ARG A 163 15.04 -41.50 8.39
C ARG A 163 16.49 -42.01 8.31
N THR A 164 16.84 -42.52 7.13
CA THR A 164 18.16 -42.93 6.63
C THR A 164 18.33 -42.08 5.35
N ARG A 165 19.44 -41.45 4.98
CA ARG A 165 20.88 -41.64 5.16
C ARG A 165 21.55 -40.29 4.89
#